data_AF-A0A9P7UZI1-F1
#
_entry.id   AF-A0A9P7UZI1-F1
#
_cell.length_a   1.000
_cell.length_b   1.000
_cell.length_c   1.000
_cell.angle_alpha   90.00
_cell.angle_beta   90.00
_cell.angle_gamma   90.00
#
_symmetry.space_group_name_H-M   'P 1'
#
loop_
_entity.id
_entity.type
_entity.pdbx_description
1 polymer ?
#
loop_
_entity_poly.entity_id
_entity_poly.type
_entity_poly.pdbx_seq_one_letter_code
_entity_poly.pdbx_strand_id
1 'polypeptide(L)'
;MPVPLRRRREFIARETVRRSPAIVAEHSKQGATALSTFIPEQLPPLDQVDCPDPFGTPVPVEVVNADAFVTARKMMYLDEEANGNVAMLNLASDIRPAGSWHEHSALEIRQEDSLCYSSTLYTTLKVSYYPIPNVGEGSAAGIYSPGVVIFRDQLENACTELPIEQRRVVSVISVAAPRWPALTDDGMSLRRRTDLDDLRDKIRLVYRMAAYYGKTHLVLVVRCYGMRHVWMSARASSQRDARCSFGS
;
A
#
# COMPACT_ATOMS: atom_id res chain seq x y z
N MET A 1 -7.69 10.97 23.27
CA MET A 1 -7.82 9.51 23.19
C MET A 1 -7.70 8.92 24.60
N PRO A 2 -8.59 8.00 25.04
CA PRO A 2 -8.50 7.36 26.35
C PRO A 2 -7.17 6.64 26.60
N VAL A 3 -6.59 6.78 27.80
CA VAL A 3 -5.33 6.13 28.23
C VAL A 3 -5.30 4.61 27.98
N PRO A 4 -6.38 3.84 28.20
CA PRO A 4 -6.38 2.39 27.95
C PRO A 4 -6.12 2.02 26.48
N LEU A 5 -6.70 2.80 25.54
CA LEU A 5 -6.52 2.55 24.11
C LEU A 5 -5.09 2.87 23.67
N ARG A 6 -4.46 3.88 24.26
CA ARG A 6 -3.06 4.26 23.98
C ARG A 6 -2.10 3.14 24.36
N ARG A 7 -2.24 2.60 25.59
CA ARG A 7 -1.43 1.48 26.08
C ARG A 7 -1.60 0.22 25.24
N ARG A 8 -2.81 -0.03 24.74
CA ARG A 8 -3.09 -1.18 23.86
C ARG A 8 -2.32 -1.08 22.54
N ARG A 9 -2.34 0.09 21.88
CA ARG A 9 -1.61 0.29 20.61
C ARG A 9 -0.10 0.17 20.81
N GLU A 10 0.41 0.70 21.92
CA GLU A 10 1.82 0.54 22.30
C GLU A 10 2.22 -0.92 22.48
N PHE A 11 1.39 -1.70 23.17
CA PHE A 11 1.63 -3.12 23.31
C PHE A 11 1.64 -3.83 21.94
N ILE A 12 0.66 -3.55 21.08
CA ILE A 12 0.57 -4.14 19.73
C ILE A 12 1.83 -3.81 18.92
N ALA A 13 2.23 -2.54 18.85
CA ALA A 13 3.39 -2.10 18.07
C ALA A 13 4.69 -2.76 18.56
N ARG A 14 4.94 -2.72 19.88
CA ARG A 14 6.15 -3.32 20.47
C ARG A 14 6.20 -4.83 20.21
N GLU A 15 5.07 -5.50 20.33
CA GLU A 15 4.99 -6.94 20.11
C GLU A 15 5.18 -7.26 18.62
N THR A 16 4.58 -6.50 17.70
CA THR A 16 4.76 -6.65 16.24
C THR A 16 6.24 -6.56 15.86
N VAL A 17 6.94 -5.53 16.35
CA VAL A 17 8.37 -5.36 16.07
C VAL A 17 9.18 -6.52 16.65
N ARG A 18 8.91 -6.91 17.89
CA ARG A 18 9.60 -8.02 18.55
C ARG A 18 9.47 -9.34 17.79
N ARG A 19 8.30 -9.59 17.18
CA ARG A 19 8.01 -10.87 16.51
C ARG A 19 8.32 -10.91 15.03
N SER A 20 8.41 -9.75 14.39
CA SER A 20 8.66 -9.65 12.94
C SER A 20 9.83 -10.53 12.46
N PRO A 21 10.99 -10.64 13.16
CA PRO A 21 12.07 -11.52 12.71
C PRO A 21 11.67 -13.00 12.61
N ALA A 22 10.94 -13.51 13.61
CA ALA A 22 10.47 -14.90 13.61
C ALA A 22 9.40 -15.13 12.54
N ILE A 23 8.48 -14.18 12.35
CA ILE A 23 7.42 -14.26 11.33
C ILE A 23 8.02 -14.24 9.92
N VAL A 24 9.03 -13.39 9.67
CA VAL A 24 9.75 -13.35 8.39
C VAL A 24 10.46 -14.68 8.14
N ALA A 25 11.13 -15.25 9.15
CA ALA A 25 11.79 -16.55 9.02
C ALA A 25 10.80 -17.68 8.67
N GLU A 26 9.64 -17.72 9.35
CA GLU A 26 8.56 -18.69 9.12
C GLU A 26 8.03 -18.67 7.68
N HIS A 27 7.98 -17.49 7.05
CA HIS A 27 7.43 -17.29 5.70
C HIS A 27 8.51 -17.06 4.63
N SER A 28 9.78 -17.29 4.94
CA SER A 28 10.90 -17.04 4.03
C SER A 28 10.78 -17.79 2.69
N LYS A 29 10.26 -19.02 2.71
CA LYS A 29 9.98 -19.83 1.50
C LYS A 29 8.91 -19.22 0.59
N GLN A 30 8.06 -18.33 1.12
CA GLN A 30 7.03 -17.60 0.38
C GLN A 30 7.52 -16.20 -0.06
N GLY A 31 8.82 -15.90 0.11
CA GLY A 31 9.41 -14.62 -0.26
C GLY A 31 9.38 -13.56 0.84
N ALA A 32 9.00 -13.91 2.08
CA ALA A 32 9.05 -12.96 3.18
C ALA A 32 10.48 -12.47 3.46
N THR A 33 10.64 -11.17 3.63
CA THR A 33 11.95 -10.56 3.87
C THR A 33 11.82 -9.21 4.56
N ALA A 34 12.84 -8.84 5.34
CA ALA A 34 13.00 -7.48 5.87
C ALA A 34 13.73 -6.55 4.88
N LEU A 35 14.17 -7.07 3.73
CA LEU A 35 14.82 -6.26 2.69
C LEU A 35 13.80 -5.34 2.02
N SER A 36 14.32 -4.21 1.55
CA SER A 36 13.60 -3.17 0.84
C SER A 36 14.58 -2.34 0.03
N THR A 37 14.06 -1.65 -0.98
CA THR A 37 14.80 -0.81 -1.91
C THR A 37 14.23 0.59 -1.88
N PHE A 38 15.10 1.60 -1.72
CA PHE A 38 14.70 2.99 -1.89
C PHE A 38 14.81 3.35 -3.37
N ILE A 39 13.74 3.93 -3.89
CA ILE A 39 13.61 4.41 -5.26
C ILE A 39 13.69 5.94 -5.17
N PRO A 40 14.86 6.54 -5.42
CA PRO A 40 15.12 7.95 -5.13
C PRO A 40 14.48 8.90 -6.14
N GLU A 41 14.11 8.40 -7.31
CA GLU A 41 13.60 9.18 -8.43
C GLU A 41 12.61 8.36 -9.27
N GLN A 42 12.03 9.01 -10.27
CA GLN A 42 11.07 8.39 -11.17
C GLN A 42 11.73 7.23 -11.95
N LEU A 43 11.06 6.07 -11.96
CA LEU A 43 11.48 4.95 -12.81
C LEU A 43 11.26 5.27 -14.29
N PRO A 44 12.04 4.72 -15.23
CA PRO A 44 11.83 4.98 -16.65
C PRO A 44 10.41 4.60 -17.11
N PRO A 45 9.88 5.24 -18.17
CA PRO A 45 8.61 4.82 -18.77
C PRO A 45 8.57 3.31 -19.05
N LEU A 46 7.40 2.70 -18.90
CA LEU A 46 7.19 1.31 -19.25
C LEU A 46 7.24 1.17 -20.77
N ASP A 47 7.88 0.11 -21.26
CA ASP A 47 7.85 -0.21 -22.68
C ASP A 47 6.51 -0.87 -23.03
N GLN A 48 5.90 -0.43 -24.13
CA GLN A 48 4.63 -0.96 -24.59
C GLN A 48 4.75 -2.41 -25.05
N VAL A 49 5.95 -2.86 -25.48
CA VAL A 49 6.20 -4.25 -25.86
C VAL A 49 6.13 -5.21 -24.68
N ASP A 50 6.38 -4.70 -23.47
CA ASP A 50 6.33 -5.46 -22.22
C ASP A 50 4.92 -5.47 -21.61
N CYS A 51 3.96 -4.77 -22.23
CA CYS A 51 2.58 -4.78 -21.78
C CYS A 51 1.95 -6.15 -22.05
N PRO A 52 1.47 -6.89 -21.03
CA PRO A 52 0.90 -8.23 -21.22
C PRO A 52 -0.29 -8.27 -22.16
N ASP A 53 -0.99 -7.14 -22.31
CA ASP A 53 -2.10 -6.96 -23.22
C ASP A 53 -1.97 -5.61 -23.96
N PRO A 54 -1.29 -5.57 -25.13
CA PRO A 54 -1.12 -4.34 -25.89
C PRO A 54 -2.42 -3.86 -26.57
N PHE A 55 -3.49 -4.68 -26.58
CA PHE A 55 -4.77 -4.37 -27.20
C PHE A 55 -5.87 -4.04 -26.18
N GLY A 56 -5.57 -4.09 -24.88
CA GLY A 56 -6.27 -3.36 -23.84
C GLY A 56 -7.61 -3.96 -23.41
N THR A 57 -7.62 -5.22 -22.99
CA THR A 57 -8.72 -5.74 -22.19
C THR A 57 -8.87 -4.83 -20.95
N PRO A 58 -10.06 -4.26 -20.71
CA PRO A 58 -10.26 -3.42 -19.54
C PRO A 58 -9.91 -4.18 -18.26
N VAL A 59 -8.97 -3.63 -17.50
CA VAL A 59 -8.60 -4.14 -16.18
C VAL A 59 -9.80 -3.94 -15.25
N PRO A 60 -10.38 -5.01 -14.65
CA PRO A 60 -11.47 -4.85 -13.70
C PRO A 60 -11.02 -4.01 -12.51
N VAL A 61 -11.88 -3.03 -12.20
CA VAL A 61 -11.69 -2.10 -11.09
C VAL A 61 -12.84 -2.19 -10.12
N GLU A 62 -12.51 -2.39 -8.85
CA GLU A 62 -13.49 -2.45 -7.74
C GLU A 62 -13.15 -1.40 -6.68
N VAL A 63 -14.19 -0.77 -6.13
CA VAL A 63 -14.09 0.13 -4.97
C VAL A 63 -14.73 -0.57 -3.77
N VAL A 64 -13.91 -0.87 -2.77
CA VAL A 64 -14.34 -1.62 -1.59
C VAL A 64 -14.15 -0.75 -0.35
N ASN A 65 -15.16 -0.69 0.51
CA ASN A 65 -15.05 -0.07 1.83
C ASN A 65 -14.57 -1.10 2.86
N ALA A 66 -13.26 -1.37 2.86
CA ALA A 66 -12.64 -2.33 3.77
C ALA A 66 -11.19 -1.93 4.09
N ASP A 67 -10.64 -2.52 5.16
CA ASP A 67 -9.20 -2.44 5.41
C ASP A 67 -8.42 -3.04 4.24
N ALA A 68 -7.27 -2.43 3.98
CA ALA A 68 -6.51 -2.71 2.78
C ALA A 68 -5.79 -4.07 2.85
N PHE A 69 -5.34 -4.54 4.03
CA PHE A 69 -4.81 -5.91 4.16
C PHE A 69 -5.91 -6.96 4.21
N VAL A 70 -7.08 -6.64 4.75
CA VAL A 70 -8.26 -7.51 4.63
C VAL A 70 -8.61 -7.71 3.14
N THR A 71 -8.62 -6.63 2.36
CA THR A 71 -8.84 -6.67 0.91
C THR A 71 -7.78 -7.51 0.20
N ALA A 72 -6.49 -7.30 0.50
CA ALA A 72 -5.40 -8.07 -0.08
C ALA A 72 -5.53 -9.58 0.20
N ARG A 73 -5.80 -9.95 1.47
CA ARG A 73 -6.00 -11.35 1.86
C ARG A 73 -7.21 -11.98 1.17
N LYS A 74 -8.33 -11.26 1.09
CA LYS A 74 -9.54 -11.73 0.38
C LYS A 74 -9.24 -11.94 -1.11
N MET A 75 -8.51 -11.03 -1.74
CA MET A 75 -8.10 -11.15 -3.14
C MET A 75 -7.26 -12.42 -3.36
N MET A 76 -6.25 -12.67 -2.52
CA MET A 76 -5.41 -13.87 -2.59
C MET A 76 -6.13 -15.17 -2.22
N TYR A 77 -7.26 -15.08 -1.51
CA TYR A 77 -8.12 -16.22 -1.22
C TYR A 77 -9.02 -16.58 -2.40
N LEU A 78 -9.53 -15.57 -3.12
CA LEU A 78 -10.45 -15.74 -4.24
C LEU A 78 -9.73 -16.01 -5.57
N ASP A 79 -8.48 -15.54 -5.70
CA ASP A 79 -7.69 -15.61 -6.92
C ASP A 79 -6.30 -16.18 -6.62
N GLU A 80 -6.04 -17.40 -7.08
CA GLU A 80 -4.76 -18.06 -6.85
C GLU A 80 -3.60 -17.34 -7.57
N GLU A 81 -3.88 -16.69 -8.71
CA GLU A 81 -2.89 -15.91 -9.47
C GLU A 81 -2.41 -14.67 -8.71
N ALA A 82 -3.19 -14.20 -7.72
CA ALA A 82 -2.80 -13.08 -6.87
C ALA A 82 -1.69 -13.48 -5.87
N ASN A 83 -1.47 -14.77 -5.62
CA ASN A 83 -0.43 -15.22 -4.69
C ASN A 83 0.96 -14.87 -5.21
N GLY A 84 1.68 -14.02 -4.47
CA GLY A 84 2.99 -13.49 -4.87
C GLY A 84 2.94 -12.25 -5.79
N ASN A 85 1.76 -11.91 -6.32
CA ASN A 85 1.59 -10.85 -7.32
C ASN A 85 0.84 -9.61 -6.82
N VAL A 86 0.38 -9.62 -5.56
CA VAL A 86 -0.24 -8.45 -4.92
C VAL A 86 0.81 -7.42 -4.49
N ALA A 87 0.62 -6.18 -4.93
CA ALA A 87 1.25 -5.00 -4.35
C ALA A 87 0.23 -4.05 -3.74
N MET A 88 0.61 -3.47 -2.61
CA MET A 88 -0.24 -2.58 -1.81
C MET A 88 0.39 -1.21 -1.68
N LEU A 89 -0.43 -0.15 -1.80
CA LEU A 89 0.01 1.21 -1.51
C LEU A 89 0.00 1.49 0.01
N ASN A 90 1.15 1.91 0.54
CA ASN A 90 1.28 2.57 1.83
C ASN A 90 1.36 4.09 1.63
N LEU A 91 0.43 4.82 2.24
CA LEU A 91 0.44 6.29 2.29
C LEU A 91 1.48 6.76 3.31
N ALA A 92 2.74 6.67 2.90
CA ALA A 92 3.87 6.75 3.79
C ALA A 92 4.03 8.15 4.40
N SER A 93 4.55 8.20 5.62
CA SER A 93 5.18 9.42 6.11
C SER A 93 6.42 9.72 5.27
N ASP A 94 6.70 10.99 5.05
CA ASP A 94 7.95 11.46 4.46
C ASP A 94 9.01 11.82 5.50
N ILE A 95 8.65 11.97 6.78
CA ILE A 95 9.59 12.41 7.84
C ILE A 95 10.32 11.23 8.49
N ARG A 96 9.58 10.18 8.86
CA ARG A 96 10.08 9.08 9.68
C ARG A 96 9.45 7.74 9.28
N PRO A 97 10.15 6.61 9.48
CA PRO A 97 9.59 5.27 9.30
C PRO A 97 8.29 5.09 10.07
N ALA A 98 7.21 4.73 9.36
CA ALA A 98 5.87 4.54 9.93
C ALA A 98 5.34 5.77 10.72
N GLY A 99 5.84 6.97 10.40
CA GLY A 99 5.56 8.23 11.08
C GLY A 99 5.62 8.14 12.60
N SER A 100 4.46 8.28 13.25
CA SER A 100 4.32 8.36 14.70
C SER A 100 3.58 7.15 15.29
N TRP A 101 3.53 6.01 14.60
CA TRP A 101 2.81 4.82 15.08
C TRP A 101 3.32 4.33 16.45
N HIS A 102 4.61 4.56 16.76
CA HIS A 102 5.25 4.32 18.05
C HIS A 102 5.19 5.48 19.05
N GLU A 103 4.77 6.67 18.64
CA GLU A 103 4.74 7.85 19.52
C GLU A 103 3.40 7.94 20.27
N HIS A 104 2.37 7.22 19.80
CA HIS A 104 1.07 7.01 20.46
C HIS A 104 0.38 8.31 20.93
N SER A 105 0.74 9.44 20.32
CA SER A 105 0.19 10.78 20.58
C SER A 105 -0.85 11.17 19.54
N ALA A 106 -0.86 10.48 18.39
CA ALA A 106 -1.83 10.71 17.33
C ALA A 106 -3.23 10.28 17.78
N LEU A 107 -4.17 11.24 17.71
CA LEU A 107 -5.59 11.02 17.99
C LEU A 107 -6.25 10.11 16.94
N GLU A 108 -5.73 10.15 15.71
CA GLU A 108 -6.23 9.40 14.56
C GLU A 108 -5.26 8.27 14.17
N ILE A 109 -5.81 7.13 13.76
CA ILE A 109 -5.03 6.04 13.16
C ILE A 109 -4.88 6.37 11.68
N ARG A 110 -3.64 6.44 11.20
CA ARG A 110 -3.35 6.60 9.79
C ARG A 110 -3.26 5.21 9.14
N GLN A 111 -3.49 5.15 7.84
CA GLN A 111 -3.40 3.90 7.10
C GLN A 111 -2.03 3.22 7.28
N GLU A 112 -0.94 3.98 7.20
CA GLU A 112 0.43 3.50 7.49
C GLU A 112 0.54 2.85 8.89
N ASP A 113 -0.10 3.42 9.91
CA ASP A 113 -0.10 2.88 11.27
C ASP A 113 -0.81 1.51 11.29
N SER A 114 -1.98 1.41 10.67
CA SER A 114 -2.75 0.15 10.53
C SER A 114 -1.94 -0.94 9.86
N LEU A 115 -1.21 -0.60 8.78
CA LEU A 115 -0.33 -1.55 8.10
C LEU A 115 0.79 -2.03 9.03
N CYS A 116 1.42 -1.11 9.75
CA CYS A 116 2.53 -1.46 10.64
C CYS A 116 2.08 -2.28 11.85
N TYR A 117 0.87 -2.05 12.39
CA TYR A 117 0.34 -2.89 13.48
C TYR A 117 0.12 -4.33 13.07
N SER A 118 -0.32 -4.56 11.84
CA SER A 118 -0.83 -5.86 11.38
C SER A 118 0.18 -6.70 10.58
N SER A 119 1.36 -6.13 10.26
CA SER A 119 2.33 -6.76 9.37
C SER A 119 3.80 -6.51 9.78
N THR A 120 4.71 -7.13 9.03
CA THR A 120 6.16 -6.90 9.18
C THR A 120 6.65 -5.64 8.47
N LEU A 121 5.76 -4.80 7.93
CA LEU A 121 6.13 -3.63 7.09
C LEU A 121 7.18 -2.75 7.75
N TYR A 122 7.05 -2.47 9.04
CA TYR A 122 7.95 -1.56 9.76
C TYR A 122 9.42 -1.97 9.65
N THR A 123 9.74 -3.27 9.64
CA THR A 123 11.13 -3.73 9.56
C THR A 123 11.78 -3.44 8.21
N THR A 124 10.97 -3.17 7.19
CA THR A 124 11.41 -2.82 5.83
C THR A 124 11.60 -1.30 5.66
N LEU A 125 11.06 -0.47 6.56
CA LEU A 125 11.16 1.00 6.49
C LEU A 125 12.44 1.47 7.19
N LYS A 126 13.56 1.50 6.46
CA LYS A 126 14.87 1.84 7.02
C LYS A 126 14.99 3.34 7.30
N VAL A 127 15.53 3.69 8.46
CA VAL A 127 15.77 5.10 8.87
C VAL A 127 16.57 5.88 7.82
N SER A 128 17.53 5.22 7.15
CA SER A 128 18.36 5.81 6.09
C SER A 128 17.61 6.28 4.85
N TYR A 129 16.35 5.89 4.68
CA TYR A 129 15.50 6.32 3.55
C TYR A 129 14.77 7.64 3.82
N TYR A 130 14.89 8.17 5.04
CA TYR A 130 14.15 9.33 5.49
C TYR A 130 15.08 10.52 5.75
N PRO A 131 14.64 11.76 5.49
CA PRO A 131 13.31 12.10 4.94
C PRO A 131 13.18 11.74 3.45
N ILE A 132 11.98 11.29 3.04
CA ILE A 132 11.66 11.05 1.63
C ILE A 132 11.36 12.41 0.98
N PRO A 133 11.95 12.75 -0.18
CA PRO A 133 11.59 13.94 -0.95
C PRO A 133 10.07 14.03 -1.18
N ASN A 134 9.45 15.16 -0.81
CA ASN A 134 7.99 15.24 -0.73
C ASN A 134 7.30 16.13 -1.76
N VAL A 135 7.80 17.35 -2.00
CA VAL A 135 7.25 18.30 -2.98
C VAL A 135 8.35 18.85 -3.87
N GLY A 136 8.02 19.22 -5.10
CA GLY A 136 8.94 19.80 -6.07
C GLY A 136 9.71 18.77 -6.92
N GLU A 137 10.68 19.27 -7.69
CA GLU A 137 11.49 18.45 -8.58
C GLU A 137 12.24 17.36 -7.81
N GLY A 138 12.20 16.12 -8.32
CA GLY A 138 12.77 14.96 -7.64
C GLY A 138 11.93 14.42 -6.48
N SER A 139 10.71 14.92 -6.24
CA SER A 139 9.85 14.44 -5.16
C SER A 139 9.16 13.09 -5.44
N ALA A 140 9.26 12.59 -6.68
CA ALA A 140 8.82 11.26 -7.06
C ALA A 140 9.80 10.20 -6.54
N ALA A 141 9.78 9.99 -5.22
CA ALA A 141 10.57 8.98 -4.52
C ALA A 141 9.67 8.06 -3.67
N GLY A 142 10.16 6.85 -3.40
CA GLY A 142 9.41 5.85 -2.64
C GLY A 142 10.27 4.68 -2.17
N ILE A 143 9.63 3.74 -1.47
CA ILE A 143 10.27 2.52 -0.97
C ILE A 143 9.47 1.33 -1.49
N TYR A 144 10.17 0.35 -2.04
CA TYR A 144 9.60 -0.94 -2.41
C TYR A 144 10.02 -2.02 -1.41
N SER A 145 9.02 -2.67 -0.80
CA SER A 145 9.18 -3.73 0.19
C SER A 145 8.59 -5.04 -0.36
N PRO A 146 9.40 -5.97 -0.90
CA PRO A 146 8.90 -7.11 -1.67
C PRO A 146 8.13 -8.18 -0.86
N GLY A 147 8.48 -8.37 0.40
CA GLY A 147 8.07 -9.56 1.17
C GLY A 147 7.52 -9.26 2.55
N VAL A 148 6.51 -8.39 2.63
CA VAL A 148 5.83 -8.03 3.88
C VAL A 148 4.83 -9.11 4.26
N VAL A 149 4.89 -9.61 5.50
CA VAL A 149 3.96 -10.64 5.98
C VAL A 149 2.82 -9.97 6.74
N ILE A 150 1.58 -10.23 6.31
CA ILE A 150 0.37 -9.91 7.07
C ILE A 150 0.13 -11.07 8.04
N PHE A 151 0.32 -10.81 9.33
CA PHE A 151 0.24 -11.86 10.37
C PHE A 151 -0.74 -11.56 11.49
N ARG A 152 -1.40 -10.40 11.43
CA ARG A 152 -2.45 -9.97 12.35
C ARG A 152 -3.63 -9.41 11.58
N ASP A 153 -4.80 -9.46 12.21
CA ASP A 153 -6.00 -8.83 11.70
C ASP A 153 -5.95 -7.30 11.83
N GLN A 154 -6.95 -6.62 11.28
CA GLN A 154 -7.14 -5.18 11.40
C GLN A 154 -7.34 -4.74 12.86
N LEU A 155 -7.19 -3.45 13.12
CA LEU A 155 -7.20 -2.90 14.47
C LEU A 155 -8.57 -3.01 15.15
N GLU A 156 -9.65 -2.96 14.38
CA GLU A 156 -11.04 -3.18 14.80
C GLU A 156 -11.21 -4.59 15.40
N ASN A 157 -10.50 -5.56 14.83
CA ASN A 157 -10.40 -6.93 15.31
C ASN A 157 -9.20 -7.12 16.25
N ALA A 158 -8.86 -6.08 17.02
CA ALA A 158 -7.85 -6.13 18.07
C ALA A 158 -6.42 -6.45 17.60
N CYS A 159 -6.14 -6.45 16.30
CA CYS A 159 -4.91 -7.02 15.75
C CYS A 159 -4.63 -8.44 16.27
N THR A 160 -5.68 -9.27 16.35
CA THR A 160 -5.53 -10.70 16.70
C THR A 160 -4.57 -11.37 15.72
N GLU A 161 -3.77 -12.30 16.24
CA GLU A 161 -2.86 -13.05 15.40
C GLU A 161 -3.63 -13.97 14.46
N LEU A 162 -3.22 -13.97 13.19
CA LEU A 162 -3.81 -14.83 12.18
C LEU A 162 -3.24 -16.24 12.30
N PRO A 163 -4.09 -17.27 12.11
CA PRO A 163 -3.63 -18.63 11.83
C PRO A 163 -2.65 -18.66 10.66
N ILE A 164 -1.70 -19.60 10.65
CA ILE A 164 -0.60 -19.64 9.67
C ILE A 164 -1.16 -19.69 8.23
N GLU A 165 -2.17 -20.51 7.99
CA GLU A 165 -2.86 -20.68 6.71
C GLU A 165 -3.59 -19.42 6.22
N GLN A 166 -3.81 -18.46 7.10
CA GLN A 166 -4.47 -17.19 6.83
C GLN A 166 -3.49 -16.03 6.61
N ARG A 167 -2.19 -16.23 6.93
CA ARG A 167 -1.12 -15.25 6.70
C ARG A 167 -0.82 -15.16 5.22
N ARG A 168 -0.41 -13.97 4.77
CA ARG A 168 -0.09 -13.72 3.37
C ARG A 168 1.16 -12.85 3.26
N VAL A 169 1.99 -13.18 2.28
CA VAL A 169 3.14 -12.34 1.88
C VAL A 169 2.69 -11.45 0.73
N VAL A 170 2.87 -10.14 0.89
CA VAL A 170 2.54 -9.13 -0.12
C VAL A 170 3.71 -8.20 -0.33
N SER A 171 3.73 -7.54 -1.48
CA SER A 171 4.65 -6.42 -1.71
C SER A 171 3.99 -5.11 -1.26
N VAL A 172 4.75 -4.19 -0.69
CA VAL A 172 4.25 -2.88 -0.26
C VAL A 172 5.07 -1.79 -0.95
N ILE A 173 4.36 -0.85 -1.56
CA ILE A 173 4.88 0.34 -2.22
C ILE A 173 4.58 1.52 -1.29
N SER A 174 5.62 2.10 -0.69
CA SER A 174 5.49 3.22 0.25
C SER A 174 5.87 4.52 -0.45
N VAL A 175 4.89 5.41 -0.64
CA VAL A 175 5.08 6.72 -1.27
C VAL A 175 4.37 7.77 -0.44
N ALA A 176 5.07 8.86 -0.14
CA ALA A 176 4.50 9.99 0.58
C ALA A 176 3.77 10.93 -0.38
N ALA A 177 2.47 11.16 -0.14
CA ALA A 177 1.68 12.14 -0.87
C ALA A 177 2.21 13.57 -0.63
N PRO A 178 1.95 14.53 -1.54
CA PRO A 178 2.32 15.93 -1.33
C PRO A 178 1.80 16.43 0.03
N ARG A 179 2.68 17.05 0.79
CA ARG A 179 2.41 17.44 2.17
C ARG A 179 1.67 18.77 2.20
N TRP A 180 0.54 18.79 2.93
CA TRP A 180 -0.30 19.97 3.15
C TRP A 180 -0.62 20.73 1.85
N PRO A 181 -1.13 20.06 0.80
CA PRO A 181 -1.48 20.75 -0.41
C PRO A 181 -2.63 21.72 -0.14
N ALA A 182 -2.56 22.89 -0.72
CA ALA A 182 -3.66 23.85 -0.60
C ALA A 182 -4.84 23.33 -1.42
N LEU A 183 -6.05 23.35 -0.86
CA LEU A 183 -7.29 23.02 -1.58
C LEU A 183 -7.99 24.29 -2.08
N THR A 184 -8.80 24.16 -3.11
CA THR A 184 -9.76 25.18 -3.57
C THR A 184 -10.77 25.53 -2.48
N ASP A 185 -11.49 26.64 -2.61
CA ASP A 185 -12.42 27.11 -1.56
C ASP A 185 -13.58 26.12 -1.31
N ASP A 186 -13.97 25.35 -2.34
CA ASP A 186 -14.94 24.25 -2.24
C ASP A 186 -14.34 22.94 -1.71
N GLY A 187 -13.03 22.88 -1.51
CA GLY A 187 -12.27 21.70 -1.12
C GLY A 187 -12.13 20.63 -2.22
N MET A 188 -12.71 20.84 -3.42
CA MET A 188 -12.90 19.78 -4.43
C MET A 188 -11.64 19.47 -5.23
N SER A 189 -10.63 20.32 -5.15
CA SER A 189 -9.43 20.22 -5.97
C SER A 189 -8.21 20.80 -5.29
N LEU A 190 -7.03 20.39 -5.76
CA LEU A 190 -5.78 21.01 -5.38
C LEU A 190 -5.74 22.42 -5.99
N ARG A 191 -5.50 23.43 -5.15
CA ARG A 191 -5.43 24.84 -5.56
C ARG A 191 -4.21 25.12 -6.43
N ARG A 192 -3.07 24.50 -6.10
CA ARG A 192 -1.82 24.70 -6.81
C ARG A 192 -1.63 23.60 -7.85
N ARG A 193 -1.33 24.01 -9.09
CA ARG A 193 -1.00 23.09 -10.17
C ARG A 193 0.23 22.23 -9.86
N THR A 194 1.22 22.79 -9.16
CA THR A 194 2.42 22.06 -8.73
C THR A 194 2.09 20.89 -7.81
N ASP A 195 1.13 21.04 -6.88
CA ASP A 195 0.71 19.96 -5.99
C ASP A 195 0.05 18.81 -6.79
N LEU A 196 -0.67 19.16 -7.87
CA LEU A 196 -1.29 18.18 -8.77
C LEU A 196 -0.25 17.45 -9.61
N ASP A 197 0.77 18.16 -10.08
CA ASP A 197 1.86 17.57 -10.87
C ASP A 197 2.71 16.63 -9.99
N ASP A 198 3.07 17.06 -8.77
CA ASP A 198 3.73 16.21 -7.77
C ASP A 198 2.91 14.95 -7.46
N LEU A 199 1.59 15.10 -7.27
CA LEU A 199 0.69 13.96 -7.03
C LEU A 199 0.67 13.00 -8.22
N ARG A 200 0.57 13.52 -9.46
CA ARG A 200 0.57 12.71 -10.68
C ARG A 200 1.87 11.94 -10.84
N ASP A 201 3.01 12.57 -10.57
CA ASP A 201 4.32 11.91 -10.70
C ASP A 201 4.52 10.82 -9.64
N LYS A 202 4.04 11.05 -8.42
CA LYS A 202 4.00 10.03 -7.37
C LYS A 202 3.07 8.86 -7.72
N ILE A 203 1.90 9.13 -8.29
CA ILE A 203 0.98 8.08 -8.77
C ILE A 203 1.65 7.28 -9.90
N ARG A 204 2.28 7.95 -10.88
CA ARG A 204 3.05 7.27 -11.94
C ARG A 204 4.15 6.38 -11.37
N LEU A 205 4.86 6.85 -10.35
CA LEU A 205 5.90 6.08 -9.69
C LEU A 205 5.33 4.82 -9.03
N VAL A 206 4.17 4.91 -8.36
CA VAL A 206 3.50 3.73 -7.76
C VAL A 206 3.22 2.67 -8.82
N TYR A 207 2.60 3.04 -9.94
CA TYR A 207 2.30 2.09 -11.02
C TYR A 207 3.56 1.55 -11.69
N ARG A 208 4.59 2.38 -11.90
CA ARG A 208 5.87 1.92 -12.44
C ARG A 208 6.53 0.93 -11.50
N MET A 209 6.62 1.22 -10.20
CA MET A 209 7.17 0.27 -9.23
C MET A 209 6.43 -1.07 -9.29
N ALA A 210 5.09 -1.06 -9.32
CA ALA A 210 4.31 -2.28 -9.45
C ALA A 210 4.68 -3.08 -10.72
N ALA A 211 4.72 -2.43 -11.87
CA ALA A 211 5.03 -3.07 -13.14
C ALA A 211 6.48 -3.59 -13.21
N TYR A 212 7.47 -2.78 -12.81
CA TYR A 212 8.89 -3.18 -12.80
C TYR A 212 9.16 -4.39 -11.89
N TYR A 213 8.38 -4.54 -10.82
CA TYR A 213 8.46 -5.69 -9.93
C TYR A 213 7.43 -6.79 -10.24
N GLY A 214 6.79 -6.74 -11.41
CA GLY A 214 5.92 -7.81 -11.93
C GLY A 214 4.62 -8.00 -11.15
N LYS A 215 4.06 -6.94 -10.56
CA LYS A 215 2.85 -6.99 -9.73
C LYS A 215 1.61 -6.72 -10.58
N THR A 216 0.75 -7.73 -10.68
CA THR A 216 -0.46 -7.73 -11.51
C THR A 216 -1.73 -7.35 -10.76
N HIS A 217 -1.66 -7.36 -9.42
CA HIS A 217 -2.79 -7.07 -8.54
C HIS A 217 -2.44 -5.91 -7.62
N LEU A 218 -3.24 -4.85 -7.66
CA LEU A 218 -2.99 -3.63 -6.90
C LEU A 218 -4.10 -3.37 -5.90
N VAL A 219 -3.71 -3.21 -4.63
CA VAL A 219 -4.56 -2.65 -3.58
C VAL A 219 -4.13 -1.21 -3.34
N LEU A 220 -4.88 -0.29 -3.94
CA LEU A 220 -4.72 1.14 -3.72
C LEU A 220 -5.64 1.60 -2.60
N VAL A 221 -5.25 2.67 -1.92
CA VAL A 221 -6.00 3.27 -0.83
C VAL A 221 -6.18 4.76 -1.06
N VAL A 222 -7.25 5.30 -0.50
CA VAL A 222 -7.53 6.74 -0.56
C VAL A 222 -7.72 7.26 0.84
N ARG A 223 -7.04 8.36 1.11
CA ARG A 223 -7.38 9.21 2.24
C ARG A 223 -7.96 10.51 1.69
N CYS A 224 -9.27 10.66 1.78
CA CYS A 224 -9.91 11.93 1.49
C CYS A 224 -9.90 12.80 2.75
N TYR A 225 -9.18 13.91 2.72
CA TYR A 225 -9.43 14.99 3.66
C TYR A 225 -10.74 15.67 3.23
N GLY A 226 -11.85 15.40 3.93
CA GLY A 226 -13.10 16.14 3.77
C GLY A 226 -13.92 15.87 2.50
N MET A 227 -13.63 14.84 1.70
CA MET A 227 -14.39 14.52 0.48
C MET A 227 -14.83 13.07 0.40
N ARG A 228 -16.02 12.83 -0.17
CA ARG A 228 -16.53 11.48 -0.41
C ARG A 228 -15.64 10.78 -1.46
N HIS A 229 -15.20 9.57 -1.09
CA HIS A 229 -14.50 8.48 -1.79
C HIS A 229 -14.27 8.55 -3.31
N VAL A 230 -13.07 8.12 -3.77
CA VAL A 230 -12.81 7.08 -4.80
C VAL A 230 -11.29 6.97 -5.05
N TRP A 231 -10.71 5.75 -5.04
CA TRP A 231 -9.67 5.24 -5.98
C TRP A 231 -9.63 3.70 -5.87
N MET A 232 -9.03 3.11 -6.90
CA MET A 232 -9.41 1.88 -7.58
C MET A 232 -8.51 0.69 -7.19
N SER A 233 -9.07 -0.49 -6.92
CA SER A 233 -8.32 -1.76 -7.03
C SER A 233 -8.18 -2.10 -8.52
N ALA A 234 -7.03 -2.61 -8.97
CA ALA A 234 -6.83 -3.02 -10.38
C ALA A 234 -6.32 -4.46 -10.41
N ARG A 235 -7.00 -5.33 -11.18
CA ARG A 235 -6.59 -6.73 -11.46
C ARG A 235 -6.22 -6.87 -12.92
N ALA A 236 -5.01 -7.33 -13.23
CA ALA A 236 -4.68 -7.85 -14.56
C ALA A 236 -4.82 -9.39 -14.52
N SER A 237 -5.83 -9.94 -15.20
CA SER A 237 -5.82 -11.38 -15.52
C SER A 237 -6.54 -11.69 -16.82
N SER A 238 -6.08 -12.76 -17.47
CA SER A 238 -6.43 -13.17 -18.82
C SER A 238 -7.51 -14.27 -18.83
N GLN A 239 -8.46 -14.10 -19.75
CA GLN A 239 -9.23 -15.11 -20.51
C GLN A 239 -10.46 -15.86 -19.96
N ARG A 240 -11.47 -15.79 -20.86
CA ARG A 240 -12.47 -16.79 -21.30
C ARG A 240 -13.56 -17.22 -20.30
N ASP A 241 -14.77 -16.67 -20.50
CA ASP A 241 -15.82 -17.48 -21.12
C ASP A 241 -16.91 -16.64 -21.80
N ALA A 242 -17.40 -17.17 -22.92
CA ALA A 242 -18.34 -16.55 -23.82
C ALA A 242 -19.80 -16.77 -23.39
N ARG A 243 -20.65 -15.73 -23.52
CA ARG A 243 -21.90 -15.85 -24.30
C ARG A 243 -22.58 -14.49 -24.55
N CYS A 244 -22.87 -14.28 -25.82
CA CYS A 244 -23.60 -13.17 -26.42
C CYS A 244 -25.04 -13.04 -25.90
N SER A 245 -25.56 -11.81 -25.84
CA SER A 245 -26.71 -11.38 -26.65
C SER A 245 -27.11 -9.95 -26.30
N PHE A 246 -26.93 -9.01 -27.23
CA PHE A 246 -27.84 -7.88 -27.37
C PHE A 246 -28.13 -7.72 -28.86
N GLY A 247 -29.37 -8.06 -29.22
CA GLY A 247 -29.93 -7.81 -30.53
C GLY A 247 -30.53 -6.41 -30.58
N SER A 248 -30.38 -5.83 -31.78
CA SER A 248 -31.16 -4.77 -32.44
C SER A 248 -31.38 -3.45 -31.70
#